data_AF-A0A645J7L5-F1
#
_entry.id   AF-A0A645J7L5-F1
#
_cell.length_a   1.000
_cell.length_b   1.000
_cell.length_c   1.000
_cell.angle_alpha   90.00
_cell.angle_beta   90.00
_cell.angle_gamma   90.00
#
_symmetry.space_group_name_H-M   'P 1'
#
loop_
_entity.id
_entity.type
_entity.pdbx_description
1 polymer ?
#
loop_
_entity_poly.entity_id
_entity_poly.type
_entity_poly.pdbx_seq_one_letter_code
_entity_poly.pdbx_strand_id
1 'polypeptide(L)' 'MFSAALRRAGVPFELHVYEKGGHGLSLCDETTAQNSAQLKPDDAGWMDLAIRWVKRHAG' A
#
# COMPACT_ATOMS: atom_id res chain seq x y z
N MET A 1 -13.44 7.92 7.17
CA MET A 1 -12.15 7.49 6.60
C MET A 1 -11.36 8.70 6.11
N PHE A 2 -10.02 8.65 6.21
CA PHE A 2 -9.13 9.72 5.76
C PHE A 2 -9.29 10.02 4.26
N SER A 3 -9.43 8.99 3.42
CA SER A 3 -9.71 9.11 1.98
C SER A 3 -10.95 9.96 1.66
N ALA A 4 -12.01 9.86 2.47
CA ALA A 4 -13.20 10.67 2.29
C ALA A 4 -12.95 12.17 2.56
N ALA A 5 -12.06 12.49 3.50
CA ALA A 5 -11.67 13.87 3.78
C ALA A 5 -10.80 14.44 2.65
N LEU A 6 -9.81 13.68 2.17
CA LEU A 6 -9.00 14.04 1.00
C LEU A 6 -9.87 14.32 -0.24
N ARG A 7 -10.82 13.43 -0.51
CA ARG A 7 -11.78 13.60 -1.61
C ARG A 7 -12.59 14.89 -1.47
N ARG A 8 -13.12 15.19 -0.27
CA ARG A 8 -13.89 16.43 -0.03
C ARG A 8 -13.04 17.69 -0.18
N ALA A 9 -11.76 17.61 0.13
CA ALA A 9 -10.83 18.73 0.01
C ALA A 9 -10.25 18.89 -1.41
N GLY A 10 -10.59 18.02 -2.37
CA GLY A 10 -10.03 18.05 -3.72
C GLY A 10 -8.56 17.66 -3.81
N VAL A 11 -8.03 16.97 -2.78
CA VAL A 11 -6.64 16.51 -2.77
C VAL A 11 -6.55 15.18 -3.53
N PRO A 12 -5.72 15.07 -4.59
CA PRO A 12 -5.54 13.81 -5.32
C PRO A 12 -4.93 12.72 -4.42
N PHE A 13 -5.47 11.50 -4.49
CA PHE A 13 -4.92 10.35 -3.77
C PHE A 13 -5.23 9.04 -4.49
N GLU A 14 -4.49 8.01 -4.12
CA GLU A 14 -4.72 6.62 -4.49
C GLU A 14 -4.84 5.78 -3.21
N LEU A 15 -5.77 4.82 -3.17
CA LEU A 15 -6.06 4.01 -1.97
C LEU A 15 -6.14 2.54 -2.36
N HIS A 16 -5.35 1.70 -1.66
CA HIS A 16 -5.35 0.24 -1.76
C HIS A 16 -5.73 -0.34 -0.41
N VAL A 17 -6.74 -1.20 -0.37
CA VAL A 17 -7.19 -1.89 0.85
C VAL A 17 -7.20 -3.39 0.54
N TYR A 18 -6.40 -4.15 1.27
CA TYR A 18 -6.26 -5.59 1.11
C TYR A 18 -7.19 -6.34 2.07
N GLU A 19 -7.75 -7.47 1.64
CA GLU A 19 -8.73 -8.25 2.41
C GLU A 19 -8.10 -8.87 3.67
N LYS A 20 -6.82 -9.25 3.59
CA LYS A 20 -6.11 -10.04 4.61
C LYS A 20 -4.76 -9.39 4.89
N GLY A 21 -4.18 -9.71 6.05
CA GLY A 21 -2.88 -9.18 6.46
C GLY A 21 -2.87 -8.72 7.91
N GLY A 22 -1.79 -8.98 8.64
CA GLY A 22 -1.58 -8.47 9.99
C GLY A 22 -1.15 -7.00 9.99
N HIS A 23 -1.01 -6.41 11.17
CA HIS A 23 -0.33 -5.13 11.28
C HIS A 23 1.18 -5.29 11.03
N GLY A 24 1.83 -4.25 10.50
CA GLY A 24 3.29 -4.18 10.40
C GLY A 24 3.94 -5.10 9.36
N LEU A 25 3.26 -5.37 8.23
CA LEU A 25 3.80 -6.26 7.18
C LEU A 25 4.95 -5.67 6.36
N SER A 26 5.13 -4.35 6.35
CA SER A 26 6.17 -3.67 5.57
C SER A 26 6.12 -4.06 4.07
N LEU A 27 7.15 -4.70 3.52
CA LEU A 27 7.21 -5.10 2.10
C LEU A 27 6.43 -6.39 1.80
N CYS A 28 5.93 -7.09 2.84
CA CYS A 28 5.13 -8.31 2.69
C CYS A 28 5.88 -9.48 2.02
N ASP A 29 7.20 -9.38 1.93
CA ASP A 29 8.12 -10.33 1.32
C ASP A 29 9.17 -10.84 2.32
N GLU A 30 10.06 -11.72 1.86
CA GLU A 30 11.11 -12.32 2.68
C GLU A 30 12.11 -11.31 3.28
N THR A 31 12.19 -10.09 2.73
CA THR A 31 13.14 -9.08 3.22
C THR A 31 12.69 -8.44 4.53
N THR A 32 11.39 -8.52 4.84
CA THR A 32 10.78 -7.89 6.02
C THR A 32 9.97 -8.84 6.89
N ALA A 33 9.61 -10.02 6.38
CA ALA A 33 8.89 -11.03 7.13
C ALA A 33 9.73 -11.65 8.26
N GLN A 34 9.18 -11.66 9.48
CA GLN A 34 9.70 -12.37 10.64
C GLN A 34 9.28 -13.85 10.65
N ASN A 35 8.20 -14.19 9.95
CA ASN A 35 7.72 -15.56 9.78
C ASN A 35 6.86 -15.70 8.51
N SER A 36 6.58 -16.93 8.12
CA SER A 36 5.84 -17.23 6.88
C SER A 36 4.41 -16.69 6.83
N ALA A 37 3.78 -16.40 7.97
CA ALA A 37 2.44 -15.82 7.99
C ALA A 37 2.41 -14.35 7.54
N GLN A 38 3.56 -13.67 7.52
CA GLN A 38 3.73 -12.31 7.03
C GLN A 38 4.04 -12.23 5.53
N LEU A 39 4.32 -13.36 4.88
CA LEU A 39 4.45 -13.42 3.42
C LEU A 39 3.06 -13.27 2.81
N LYS A 40 2.81 -12.13 2.14
CA LYS A 40 1.54 -11.79 1.50
C LYS A 40 1.79 -11.34 0.06
N PRO A 41 1.86 -12.28 -0.89
CA PRO A 41 2.16 -11.95 -2.30
C PRO A 41 1.17 -10.95 -2.90
N ASP A 42 -0.12 -11.04 -2.53
CA ASP A 42 -1.15 -10.10 -3.01
C ASP A 42 -0.94 -8.68 -2.47
N ASP A 43 -0.45 -8.55 -1.22
CA ASP A 43 -0.22 -7.27 -0.55
C ASP A 43 1.10 -6.65 -1.02
N ALA A 44 2.14 -7.45 -1.26
CA ALA A 44 3.48 -7.01 -1.65
C ALA A 44 3.50 -6.08 -2.88
N GLY A 45 2.50 -6.21 -3.77
CA GLY A 45 2.32 -5.32 -4.92
C GLY A 45 2.05 -3.85 -4.58
N TRP A 46 1.77 -3.51 -3.32
CA TRP A 46 1.55 -2.13 -2.87
C TRP A 46 2.74 -1.21 -3.20
N MET A 47 3.97 -1.73 -3.11
CA MET A 47 5.18 -0.95 -3.35
C MET A 47 5.30 -0.54 -4.82
N ASP A 48 5.01 -1.46 -5.75
CA ASP A 48 4.97 -1.17 -7.19
C ASP A 48 3.86 -0.17 -7.54
N LEU A 49 2.71 -0.26 -6.87
CA LEU A 49 1.61 0.70 -7.02
C LEU A 49 2.02 2.09 -6.54
N ALA A 50 2.66 2.18 -5.36
CA ALA A 50 3.17 3.43 -4.81
C ALA A 50 4.23 4.07 -5.72
N ILE A 51 5.21 3.29 -6.22
CA ILE A 51 6.22 3.78 -7.17
C ILE A 51 5.55 4.32 -8.44
N ARG A 52 4.58 3.59 -9.00
CA ARG A 52 3.85 4.04 -10.19
C ARG A 52 3.04 5.30 -9.92
N TRP A 53 2.42 5.43 -8.75
CA TRP A 53 1.70 6.64 -8.36
C TRP A 53 2.66 7.84 -8.28
N VAL A 54 3.79 7.69 -7.59
CA VAL A 54 4.81 8.75 -7.50
C VAL A 54 5.29 9.14 -8.90
N LYS A 55 5.61 8.18 -9.77
CA LYS A 55 6.07 8.47 -11.15
C LYS A 55 5.03 9.19 -12.02
N ARG A 56 3.73 8.99 -11.80
CA ARG A 56 2.67 9.73 -12.52
C ARG A 56 2.53 11.19 -12.04
N HIS A 57 3.05 11.51 -10.86
CA HIS A 57 2.88 12.83 -10.22
C HIS A 57 4.20 13.57 -9.98
N ALA A 58 5.34 12.89 -10.12
CA ALA A 58 6.65 13.51 -10.28
C ALA A 58 6.72 14.02 -11.72
N GLY A 59 6.74 15.33 -11.89
CA GLY A 59 6.74 16.02 -13.20
C GLY A 59 7.89 15.59 -14.10
#